data_AF-A0A9P7V345-F1
#
_entry.id   AF-A0A9P7V345-F1
#
_cell.length_a   1.000
_cell.length_b   1.000
_cell.length_c   1.000
_cell.angle_alpha   90.00
_cell.angle_beta   90.00
_cell.angle_gamma   90.00
#
_symmetry.space_group_name_H-M   'P 1'
#
loop_
_entity.id
_entity.type
_entity.pdbx_description
1 polymer ?
#
loop_
_entity_poly.entity_id
_entity_poly.type
_entity_poly.pdbx_seq_one_letter_code
_entity_poly.pdbx_strand_id
1 'polypeptide(L)'
;MNSFSFSPTPESIPPQNVNFLLKTPPNLPVYRHVLNPLGFLLRAAQIYPDKIALTHPDTPFPVQYTYAIWTQRVQNLAYALLKIGIKPGDRVAVIAPNTPLIAGPHFTALSGRFTSF
;
A
#
# COMPACT_ATOMS: atom_id res chain seq x y z
N MET A 1 -3.80 29.04 7.90
CA MET A 1 -3.47 27.67 7.47
C MET A 1 -4.75 27.05 6.94
N ASN A 2 -4.92 26.96 5.61
CA ASN A 2 -6.18 26.48 5.03
C ASN A 2 -6.37 25.00 5.39
N SER A 3 -7.35 24.73 6.25
CA SER A 3 -7.80 23.38 6.56
C SER A 3 -8.59 22.84 5.38
N PHE A 4 -7.90 22.23 4.40
CA PHE A 4 -8.57 21.41 3.40
C PHE A 4 -9.15 20.16 4.08
N SER A 5 -10.47 20.00 4.02
CA SER A 5 -11.15 18.83 4.56
C SER A 5 -11.10 17.70 3.53
N PHE A 6 -10.17 16.76 3.73
CA PHE A 6 -10.13 15.52 2.97
C PHE A 6 -10.85 14.42 3.77
N SER A 7 -11.83 13.75 3.15
CA SER A 7 -12.49 12.58 3.72
C SER A 7 -12.16 11.34 2.89
N PRO A 8 -11.55 10.29 3.48
CA PRO A 8 -11.25 9.06 2.76
C PRO A 8 -12.54 8.31 2.40
N THR A 9 -12.53 7.61 1.26
CA THR A 9 -13.62 6.71 0.89
C THR A 9 -13.74 5.56 1.90
N PRO A 10 -14.96 5.04 2.18
CA PRO A 10 -15.17 3.95 3.13
C PRO A 10 -14.27 2.72 2.90
N GLU A 11 -14.07 2.35 1.63
CA GLU A 11 -13.21 1.23 1.23
C GLU A 11 -11.73 1.41 1.62
N SER A 12 -11.29 2.65 1.83
CA SER A 12 -9.91 2.95 2.24
C SER A 12 -9.73 2.95 3.76
N ILE A 13 -10.79 2.68 4.53
CA ILE A 13 -10.71 2.57 5.99
C ILE A 13 -10.32 1.13 6.34
N PRO A 14 -9.19 0.90 7.02
CA PRO A 14 -8.80 -0.45 7.40
C PRO A 14 -9.74 -1.02 8.48
N PRO A 15 -10.07 -2.33 8.43
CA PRO A 15 -10.81 -2.97 9.52
C PRO A 15 -9.99 -3.02 10.82
N GLN A 16 -10.67 -3.15 11.96
CA GLN A 16 -10.05 -3.01 13.30
C GLN A 16 -8.96 -4.04 13.63
N ASN A 17 -8.88 -5.17 12.92
CA ASN A 17 -7.94 -6.27 13.19
C ASN A 17 -7.08 -6.68 11.98
N VAL A 18 -6.58 -5.71 11.19
CA VAL A 18 -5.69 -6.05 10.06
C VAL A 18 -4.30 -6.43 10.56
N ASN A 19 -3.86 -7.63 10.18
CA ASN A 19 -2.50 -8.06 10.43
C ASN A 19 -1.59 -7.67 9.26
N PHE A 20 -0.77 -6.63 9.45
CA PHE A 20 0.18 -6.12 8.44
C PHE A 20 1.53 -6.87 8.44
N LEU A 21 1.58 -8.13 8.88
CA LEU A 21 2.84 -8.90 8.90
C LEU A 21 3.17 -9.49 7.51
N LEU A 22 4.39 -9.25 7.05
CA LEU A 22 4.96 -9.97 5.91
C LEU A 22 5.29 -11.41 6.33
N LYS A 23 4.79 -12.39 5.58
CA LYS A 23 5.24 -13.78 5.73
C LYS A 23 6.67 -13.91 5.19
N THR A 24 7.56 -14.40 6.04
CA THR A 24 8.90 -14.81 5.63
C THR A 24 8.84 -16.18 4.93
N PRO A 25 9.69 -16.42 3.93
CA PRO A 25 9.79 -17.74 3.32
C PRO A 25 10.17 -18.79 4.38
N PRO A 26 9.59 -20.00 4.35
CA PRO A 26 10.05 -21.08 5.20
C PRO A 26 11.51 -21.40 4.86
N ASN A 27 12.32 -21.70 5.88
CA ASN A 27 13.73 -22.12 5.75
C ASN A 27 14.73 -21.00 5.35
N LEU A 28 14.46 -19.75 5.70
CA LEU A 28 15.42 -18.66 5.55
C LEU A 28 16.49 -18.72 6.65
N PRO A 29 17.80 -18.66 6.35
CA PRO A 29 18.83 -18.65 7.38
C PRO A 29 18.76 -17.37 8.24
N VAL A 30 19.06 -17.48 9.53
CA VAL A 30 18.91 -16.39 10.52
C VAL A 30 19.72 -15.13 10.15
N TYR A 31 20.83 -15.29 9.43
CA TYR A 31 21.68 -14.17 8.98
C TYR A 31 21.14 -13.45 7.73
N ARG A 32 20.06 -13.94 7.11
CA ARG A 32 19.52 -13.38 5.87
C ARG A 32 18.14 -12.79 6.14
N HIS A 33 17.96 -11.53 5.75
CA HIS A 33 16.65 -10.88 5.75
C HIS A 33 16.26 -10.54 4.31
N VAL A 34 15.07 -10.93 3.88
CA VAL A 34 14.56 -10.56 2.55
C VAL A 34 14.21 -9.08 2.58
N LEU A 35 14.85 -8.28 1.74
CA LEU A 35 14.52 -6.88 1.58
C LEU A 35 13.24 -6.77 0.75
N ASN A 36 12.16 -6.34 1.39
CA ASN A 36 10.91 -6.03 0.72
C ASN A 36 10.53 -4.57 0.99
N PRO A 37 10.44 -3.72 -0.04
CA PRO A 37 10.02 -2.33 0.12
C PRO A 37 8.62 -2.18 0.75
N LEU A 38 7.75 -3.18 0.63
CA LEU A 38 6.46 -3.20 1.35
C LEU A 38 6.60 -3.28 2.87
N GLY A 39 7.70 -3.82 3.37
CA GLY A 39 7.94 -3.93 4.80
C GLY A 39 7.98 -2.56 5.46
N PHE A 40 8.47 -1.53 4.76
CA PHE A 40 8.44 -0.16 5.27
C PHE A 40 7.02 0.37 5.40
N LEU A 41 6.18 0.13 4.39
CA LEU A 41 4.80 0.60 4.39
C LEU A 41 3.97 -0.05 5.50
N LEU A 42 4.05 -1.38 5.58
CA LEU A 42 3.31 -2.17 6.56
C LEU A 42 3.73 -1.82 7.99
N ARG A 43 5.04 -1.66 8.22
CA ARG A 43 5.57 -1.23 9.51
C ARG A 43 5.14 0.19 9.86
N ALA A 44 5.14 1.11 8.90
CA ALA A 44 4.70 2.49 9.13
C ALA A 44 3.20 2.54 9.48
N ALA A 45 2.36 1.70 8.86
CA ALA A 45 0.95 1.58 9.23
C ALA A 45 0.73 0.99 10.63
N GLN A 46 1.61 0.09 11.09
CA GLN A 46 1.54 -0.47 12.44
C GLN A 46 2.00 0.50 13.52
N ILE A 47 3.09 1.23 13.28
CA ILE A 47 3.71 2.10 14.30
C ILE A 47 3.09 3.50 14.29
N TYR A 48 2.75 4.01 13.11
CA TYR A 48 2.29 5.39 12.90
C TYR A 48 1.03 5.46 12.01
N PRO A 49 -0.08 4.79 12.40
CA PRO A 49 -1.28 4.69 11.56
C PRO A 49 -1.87 6.04 11.17
N ASP A 50 -1.87 7.00 12.11
CA ASP A 50 -2.49 8.32 11.95
C ASP A 50 -1.54 9.37 11.34
N LYS A 51 -0.27 9.03 11.12
CA LYS A 51 0.67 9.95 10.47
C LYS A 51 0.37 10.05 8.97
N ILE A 52 0.49 11.26 8.45
CA ILE A 52 0.36 11.55 7.02
C ILE A 52 1.46 10.81 6.27
N ALA A 53 1.07 9.93 5.34
CA ALA A 53 1.97 9.21 4.46
C ALA A 53 2.16 9.95 3.13
N LEU A 54 1.08 10.55 2.63
CA LEU A 54 1.07 11.19 1.33
C LEU A 54 0.11 12.39 1.37
N THR A 55 0.53 13.53 0.82
CA THR A 55 -0.32 14.69 0.59
C THR A 55 -0.11 15.21 -0.83
N HIS A 56 -1.18 15.56 -1.51
CA HIS A 56 -1.16 16.20 -2.82
C HIS A 56 -2.11 17.39 -2.80
N PRO A 57 -1.63 18.55 -2.32
CA PRO A 57 -2.48 19.70 -2.07
C PRO A 57 -2.68 20.57 -3.32
N ASP A 58 -1.70 20.61 -4.24
CA ASP A 58 -1.65 21.55 -5.37
C ASP A 58 -2.41 21.05 -6.60
N THR A 59 -3.63 20.52 -6.40
CA THR A 59 -4.48 20.04 -7.50
C THR A 59 -5.93 20.45 -7.33
N PRO A 60 -6.73 20.44 -8.42
CA PRO A 60 -8.18 20.69 -8.33
C PRO A 60 -8.90 19.77 -7.33
N PHE A 61 -8.33 18.59 -7.04
CA PHE A 61 -8.85 17.61 -6.11
C PHE A 61 -7.77 17.23 -5.09
N PRO A 62 -7.61 18.02 -4.01
CA PRO A 62 -6.56 17.77 -3.02
C PRO A 62 -6.83 16.47 -2.26
N VAL A 63 -5.78 15.68 -2.04
CA VAL A 63 -5.87 14.42 -1.31
C VAL A 63 -4.81 14.31 -0.23
N GLN A 64 -5.17 13.68 0.88
CA GLN A 64 -4.27 13.40 1.99
C GLN A 64 -4.53 11.99 2.53
N TYR A 65 -3.50 11.15 2.58
CA TYR A 65 -3.63 9.80 3.10
C TYR A 65 -2.72 9.61 4.31
N THR A 66 -3.28 9.04 5.38
CA THR A 66 -2.49 8.51 6.49
C THR A 66 -1.90 7.16 6.12
N TYR A 67 -0.91 6.67 6.87
CA TYR A 67 -0.32 5.35 6.62
C TYR A 67 -1.33 4.21 6.69
N ALA A 68 -2.31 4.29 7.61
CA ALA A 68 -3.39 3.32 7.72
C ALA A 68 -4.24 3.27 6.44
N ILE A 69 -4.72 4.44 6.00
CA ILE A 69 -5.58 4.58 4.81
C ILE A 69 -4.81 4.19 3.54
N TRP A 70 -3.56 4.64 3.45
CA TRP A 70 -2.71 4.37 2.30
C TRP A 70 -2.41 2.88 2.13
N THR A 71 -2.12 2.19 3.22
CA THR A 71 -1.85 0.75 3.22
C THR A 71 -3.09 -0.05 2.81
N GLN A 72 -4.27 0.34 3.30
CA GLN A 72 -5.53 -0.28 2.89
C GLN A 72 -5.78 -0.14 1.39
N ARG A 73 -5.49 1.04 0.80
CA ARG A 73 -5.65 1.27 -0.65
C ARG A 73 -4.71 0.40 -1.48
N VAL A 74 -3.46 0.27 -1.05
CA VAL A 74 -2.47 -0.63 -1.68
C VAL A 74 -2.99 -2.08 -1.59
N GLN A 75 -3.48 -2.51 -0.45
CA GLN A 75 -4.02 -3.86 -0.27
C GLN A 75 -5.24 -4.13 -1.17
N ASN A 76 -6.19 -3.18 -1.25
CA ASN A 76 -7.36 -3.31 -2.12
C ASN A 76 -6.97 -3.44 -3.60
N LEU A 77 -6.00 -2.63 -4.05
CA LEU A 77 -5.48 -2.72 -5.41
C LEU A 77 -4.77 -4.07 -5.66
N ALA A 78 -4.00 -4.57 -4.70
CA ALA A 78 -3.38 -5.89 -4.81
C ALA A 78 -4.43 -7.01 -4.93
N TYR A 79 -5.51 -6.98 -4.13
CA TYR A 79 -6.60 -7.93 -4.26
C TYR A 79 -7.35 -7.82 -5.58
N ALA A 80 -7.54 -6.60 -6.11
CA ALA A 80 -8.15 -6.41 -7.41
C ALA A 80 -7.31 -7.07 -8.53
N LEU A 81 -5.98 -6.93 -8.49
CA LEU A 81 -5.07 -7.58 -9.44
C LEU A 81 -5.14 -9.12 -9.33
N LEU A 82 -5.20 -9.65 -8.11
CA LEU A 82 -5.38 -11.09 -7.89
C LEU A 82 -6.72 -11.60 -8.44
N LYS A 83 -7.81 -10.84 -8.25
CA LYS A 83 -9.14 -11.17 -8.81
C LYS A 83 -9.15 -11.20 -10.34
N ILE A 84 -8.32 -10.36 -10.98
CA ILE A 84 -8.15 -10.34 -12.44
C ILE A 84 -7.33 -11.55 -12.93
N GLY A 85 -6.67 -12.29 -12.02
CA GLY A 85 -5.93 -13.51 -12.33
C GLY A 85 -4.43 -13.31 -12.50
N ILE A 86 -3.88 -12.16 -12.10
CA ILE A 86 -2.44 -11.87 -12.14
C ILE A 86 -1.72 -12.73 -11.11
N LYS A 87 -0.68 -13.42 -11.54
CA LYS A 87 0.12 -14.35 -10.72
C LYS A 87 1.50 -13.79 -10.39
N PRO A 88 2.15 -14.31 -9.34
CA PRO A 88 3.56 -14.02 -9.09
C PRO A 88 4.42 -14.32 -10.32
N GLY A 89 5.13 -13.30 -10.82
CA GLY A 89 5.97 -13.38 -12.03
C GLY A 89 5.34 -12.74 -13.27
N ASP A 90 4.05 -12.41 -13.23
CA ASP A 90 3.38 -11.68 -14.30
C ASP A 90 3.79 -10.20 -14.30
N ARG A 91 3.69 -9.56 -15.47
CA ARG A 91 4.14 -8.18 -15.70
C ARG A 91 2.94 -7.26 -15.69
N VAL A 92 3.01 -6.21 -14.88
CA VAL A 92 1.99 -5.16 -14.82
C VAL A 92 2.61 -3.84 -15.31
N ALA A 93 2.04 -3.27 -16.37
CA ALA A 93 2.40 -1.93 -16.81
C ALA A 93 1.50 -0.90 -16.10
N VAL A 94 2.11 0.16 -15.57
CA VAL A 94 1.40 1.28 -14.92
C VAL A 94 1.68 2.52 -15.73
N ILE A 95 0.65 3.12 -16.31
CA ILE A 95 0.74 4.39 -17.03
C ILE A 95 -0.10 5.40 -16.26
N ALA A 96 0.56 6.33 -15.57
CA ALA A 96 -0.08 7.37 -14.78
C ALA A 96 0.81 8.63 -14.73
N PRO A 97 0.21 9.83 -14.62
CA PRO A 97 0.97 11.04 -14.29
C PRO A 97 1.57 10.92 -12.88
N ASN A 98 2.56 11.75 -12.54
CA ASN A 98 3.17 11.82 -11.20
C ASN A 98 2.19 12.38 -10.15
N THR A 99 1.18 11.58 -9.86
CA THR A 99 0.07 11.85 -8.97
C THR A 99 0.00 10.71 -7.95
N PRO A 100 -0.67 10.91 -6.80
CA PRO A 100 -0.79 9.89 -5.76
C PRO A 100 -1.26 8.52 -6.24
N LEU A 101 -2.02 8.52 -7.34
CA LEU A 101 -2.47 7.33 -8.05
C LEU A 101 -1.34 6.41 -8.52
N ILE A 102 -0.11 6.90 -8.74
CA ILE A 102 1.03 6.08 -9.18
C ILE A 102 1.75 5.39 -8.02
N ALA A 103 1.72 5.98 -6.83
CA ALA A 103 2.43 5.45 -5.67
C ALA A 103 1.81 4.13 -5.18
N GLY A 104 0.48 3.97 -5.34
CA GLY A 104 -0.23 2.73 -4.98
C GLY A 104 0.23 1.55 -5.83
N PRO A 105 0.13 1.64 -7.17
CA PRO A 105 0.64 0.66 -8.12
C PRO A 105 2.08 0.24 -7.87
N HIS A 106 2.99 1.19 -7.56
CA HIS A 106 4.38 0.88 -7.22
C HIS A 106 4.48 -0.13 -6.06
N PHE A 107 3.77 0.12 -4.95
CA PHE A 107 3.74 -0.80 -3.82
C PHE A 107 3.00 -2.11 -4.15
N THR A 108 1.90 -2.07 -4.91
CA THR A 108 1.16 -3.30 -5.25
C THR A 108 1.87 -4.23 -6.22
N ALA A 109 2.57 -3.69 -7.22
CA ALA A 109 3.36 -4.49 -8.15
C ALA A 109 4.49 -5.22 -7.41
N LEU A 110 5.06 -4.61 -6.36
CA LEU A 110 6.05 -5.22 -5.48
C LEU A 110 5.44 -6.30 -4.56
N SER A 111 4.12 -6.26 -4.31
CA SER A 111 3.40 -7.26 -3.49
C SER A 111 3.22 -8.60 -4.16
N GLY A 112 3.14 -8.62 -5.50
CA GLY A 112 2.83 -9.81 -6.29
C GLY A 112 3.79 -10.99 -6.11
N ARG A 113 4.94 -10.81 -5.44
CA ARG A 113 5.90 -11.89 -5.19
C ARG A 113 5.57 -12.78 -3.97
N PHE A 114 4.64 -12.39 -3.10
CA PHE A 114 4.40 -13.09 -1.81
C PHE A 114 2.93 -13.16 -1.36
N THR A 115 1.96 -13.00 -2.26
CA THR A 115 0.53 -13.04 -1.92
C THR A 115 0.04 -14.46 -1.65
N SER A 116 0.32 -14.96 -0.45
CA SER A 116 -0.55 -15.88 0.26
C SER A 116 -0.85 -15.20 1.59
N PHE A 117 -1.80 -14.28 1.60
CA PHE A 117 -2.35 -13.68 2.82
C PHE A 117 -3.04 -14.77 3.64
#